data_AF-P11389-F1
#
_entry.id   AF-P11389-F1
#
_cell.length_a   1.000
_cell.length_b   1.000
_cell.length_c   1.000
_cell.angle_alpha   90.00
_cell.angle_beta   90.00
_cell.angle_gamma   90.00
#
_symmetry.space_group_name_H-M   'P 1'
#
loop_
_entity.id
_entity.type
_entity.pdbx_description
1 polymer ?
#
loop_
_entity_poly.entity_id
_entity_poly.type
_entity_poly.pdbx_seq_one_letter_code
_entity_poly.pdbx_strand_id
1 'polypeptide(L)' 'TVVSQVILKADDELRYPSSGELKSITEFLQTGEQRVRIAQ' A
#
# COMPACT_ATOMS: atom_id res chain seq x y z
N THR A 1 -6.82 -5.34 -2.81
CA THR A 1 -5.33 -5.29 -2.87
C THR A 1 -4.82 -4.43 -1.72
N VAL A 2 -3.50 -4.31 -1.51
CA VAL A 2 -2.92 -3.38 -0.51
C VAL A 2 -3.44 -1.95 -0.73
N VAL A 3 -3.56 -1.53 -1.99
CA VAL A 3 -4.17 -0.22 -2.35
C VAL A 3 -5.62 -0.13 -1.89
N SER A 4 -6.44 -1.15 -2.18
CA SER A 4 -7.85 -1.16 -1.73
C SER A 4 -7.98 -1.05 -0.21
N GLN A 5 -7.10 -1.71 0.56
CA GLN A 5 -7.14 -1.65 2.02
C GLN A 5 -6.86 -0.25 2.55
N VAL A 6 -5.89 0.47 1.97
CA VAL A 6 -5.58 1.84 2.37
C VAL A 6 -6.74 2.78 2.02
N ILE A 7 -7.36 2.61 0.86
CA ILE A 7 -8.52 3.43 0.46
C ILE A 7 -9.70 3.19 1.39
N LEU A 8 -10.07 1.92 1.63
CA LEU A 8 -11.21 1.58 2.51
C LEU A 8 -10.98 2.06 3.94
N LYS A 9 -9.76 1.93 4.46
CA LYS A 9 -9.43 2.45 5.79
C LYS A 9 -9.54 3.97 5.85
N ALA A 10 -9.08 4.67 4.81
CA ALA A 10 -9.20 6.13 4.76
C ALA A 10 -10.68 6.56 4.67
N ASP A 11 -11.50 5.82 3.91
CA ASP A 11 -12.95 6.00 3.82
C ASP A 11 -13.65 5.78 5.17
N ASP A 12 -13.32 4.69 5.88
CA ASP A 12 -13.80 4.41 7.24
C ASP A 12 -13.42 5.54 8.23
N GLU A 13 -12.27 6.18 8.00
CA GLU A 13 -11.78 7.32 8.77
C GLU A 13 -12.25 8.69 8.22
N LEU A 14 -13.16 8.69 7.24
CA LEU A 14 -13.74 9.87 6.57
C LEU A 14 -12.68 10.85 6.04
N ARG A 15 -11.57 10.32 5.54
CA ARG A 15 -10.43 11.10 5.06
C ARG A 15 -9.83 10.49 3.80
N TYR A 16 -8.94 11.23 3.16
CA TYR A 16 -8.10 10.68 2.10
C TYR A 16 -6.86 9.99 2.68
N PRO A 17 -6.24 9.07 1.91
CA PRO A 17 -4.93 8.55 2.27
C PRO A 17 -3.93 9.69 2.45
N SER A 18 -3.21 9.64 3.56
CA SER A 18 -2.11 10.55 3.85
C SER A 18 -0.93 10.30 2.90
N SER A 19 -0.05 11.29 2.77
CA SER A 19 1.18 11.14 1.99
C SER A 19 2.07 9.98 2.48
N GLY A 20 2.08 9.73 3.80
CA GLY A 20 2.79 8.59 4.40
C GLY A 20 2.20 7.23 3.99
N GLU A 21 0.88 7.12 3.94
CA GLU A 21 0.19 5.90 3.46
C GLU A 21 0.47 5.65 1.97
N LEU A 22 0.40 6.70 1.13
CA LEU A 22 0.73 6.60 -0.29
C LEU A 22 2.20 6.24 -0.54
N LYS A 23 3.12 6.79 0.27
CA LYS A 23 4.54 6.44 0.23
C LYS A 23 4.75 4.97 0.57
N SER A 24 4.06 4.47 1.62
CA SER A 24 4.12 3.07 2.02
C SER A 24 3.62 2.11 0.92
N ILE A 25 2.54 2.48 0.22
CA ILE A 25 2.07 1.72 -0.97
C ILE A 25 3.17 1.66 -2.03
N THR A 26 3.78 2.81 -2.35
CA THR A 26 4.81 2.91 -3.38
C THR A 26 6.02 2.05 -3.03
N GLU A 27 6.53 2.16 -1.81
CA GLU A 27 7.66 1.37 -1.32
C GLU A 27 7.37 -0.13 -1.33
N PHE A 28 6.16 -0.52 -0.93
CA PHE A 28 5.73 -1.92 -0.98
C PHE A 28 5.74 -2.45 -2.41
N LEU A 29 5.23 -1.69 -3.38
CA LEU A 29 5.16 -2.12 -4.78
C LEU A 29 6.54 -2.14 -5.45
N GLN A 30 7.41 -1.16 -5.17
CA GLN A 30 8.77 -1.10 -5.73
C GLN A 30 9.63 -2.31 -5.38
N THR A 31 9.46 -2.86 -4.18
CA THR A 31 10.22 -4.02 -3.70
C THR A 31 9.48 -5.35 -3.93
N GLY A 32 8.27 -5.31 -4.50
CA GLY A 32 7.39 -6.47 -4.65
C GLY A 32 7.99 -7.60 -5.48
N GLU A 33 8.61 -7.28 -6.62
CA GLU A 33 9.23 -8.30 -7.48
C GLU A 33 10.37 -9.04 -6.79
N GLN A 34 11.17 -8.33 -5.99
CA GLN A 34 12.23 -8.96 -5.22
C GLN A 34 11.67 -9.90 -4.16
N ARG A 35 10.60 -9.52 -3.47
CA ARG A 35 9.92 -10.39 -2.49
C ARG A 35 9.35 -11.65 -3.15
N VAL A 36 8.76 -11.51 -4.35
CA VAL A 36 8.27 -12.67 -5.11
C VAL A 36 9.42 -13.60 -5.48
N ARG A 37 10.55 -13.07 -5.97
CA ARG A 37 11.74 -13.88 -6.29
C ARG A 37 12.32 -14.63 -5.08
N ILE A 38 12.31 -14.02 -3.89
CA ILE A 38 12.81 -14.67 -2.66
C ILE A 38 11.84 -15.77 -2.17
N ALA A 39 10.55 -15.62 -2.45
CA ALA A 39 9.53 -16.59 -2.04
C ALA A 39 9.41 -17.80 -2.98
N GLN A 40 10.02 -17.74 -4.18
CA GLN A 40 10.10 -18.84 -5.14
C GLN A 40 11.31 -19.72 -4.83
#